data_AF-A0AAE1DKG9-F1
#
_entry.id   AF-A0AAE1DKG9-F1
#
_cell.length_a   1.000
_cell.length_b   1.000
_cell.length_c   1.000
_cell.angle_alpha   90.00
_cell.angle_beta   90.00
_cell.angle_gamma   90.00
#
_symmetry.space_group_name_H-M   'P 1'
#
loop_
_entity.id
_entity.type
_entity.pdbx_description
1 polymer ?
#
loop_
_entity_poly.entity_id
_entity_poly.type
_entity_poly.pdbx_seq_one_letter_code
_entity_poly.pdbx_strand_id
1 'polypeptide(L)'
;MSEYIRKVNEPGIAFCITCKERLKYGSSGKKLLQDHAKNKNHIKGQKALKLTQSLPAAFTATKNLENCVAEKPTLAPYGASGNIVNLLKKNATIIKKFRDKIV
;
A
#
# COMPACT_ATOMS: atom_id res chain seq x y z
N MET A 1 14.18 16.64 9.11
CA MET A 1 13.54 15.43 9.67
C MET A 1 13.57 14.38 8.57
N SER A 2 14.10 13.17 8.79
CA SER A 2 14.19 12.17 7.72
C SER A 2 12.80 11.70 7.30
N GLU A 3 12.51 11.66 6.00
CA GLU A 3 11.16 11.39 5.42
C GLU A 3 10.54 10.05 5.87
N TYR A 4 11.36 9.06 6.21
CA TYR A 4 10.93 7.71 6.57
C TYR A 4 10.66 7.51 8.07
N ILE A 5 10.88 8.52 8.91
CA ILE A 5 10.73 8.42 10.37
C ILE A 5 9.51 9.21 10.83
N ARG A 6 8.58 8.56 11.53
CA ARG A 6 7.44 9.19 12.19
C ARG A 6 7.66 9.24 13.70
N LYS A 7 7.24 10.35 14.31
CA LYS A 7 7.15 10.46 15.77
C LYS A 7 5.96 9.62 16.25
N VAL A 8 6.16 8.92 17.36
CA VAL A 8 5.09 8.22 18.08
C VAL A 8 4.79 9.06 19.33
N ASN A 9 3.59 8.91 19.90
CA ASN A 9 3.23 9.59 21.16
C ASN A 9 4.08 9.15 22.37
N GLU A 10 4.86 8.09 22.22
CA GLU A 10 5.77 7.60 23.25
C GLU A 10 7.11 8.35 23.21
N PRO A 11 7.55 8.92 24.35
CA PRO A 11 8.82 9.63 24.40
C PRO A 11 10.00 8.68 24.17
N GLY A 12 10.96 9.12 23.35
CA GLY A 12 12.16 8.34 23.02
C GLY A 12 11.91 7.19 22.04
N ILE A 13 10.74 7.12 21.38
CA ILE A 13 10.42 6.09 20.39
C ILE A 13 10.04 6.74 19.06
N ALA A 14 10.70 6.30 18.00
CA ALA A 14 10.43 6.67 16.62
C ALA A 14 10.00 5.45 15.83
N PHE A 15 9.13 5.64 14.85
CA PHE A 15 8.71 4.56 13.97
C PHE A 15 9.33 4.74 12.57
N CYS A 16 9.98 3.70 12.07
CA CYS A 16 10.48 3.69 10.69
C CYS A 16 9.43 3.07 9.77
N ILE A 17 8.92 3.86 8.82
CA ILE A 17 7.89 3.41 7.86
C ILE A 17 8.45 2.32 6.94
N THR A 18 9.71 2.48 6.51
CA THR A 18 10.38 1.57 5.58
C THR A 18 10.62 0.19 6.18
N CYS A 19 11.00 0.14 7.45
CA CYS A 19 11.32 -1.11 8.15
C CYS A 19 10.13 -1.67 8.94
N LYS A 20 9.09 -0.86 9.16
CA LYS A 20 7.95 -1.15 10.06
C LYS A 20 8.40 -1.49 11.49
N GLU A 21 9.46 -0.82 11.96
CA GLU A 21 10.13 -1.12 13.23
C GLU A 21 10.09 0.10 14.16
N ARG A 22 9.96 -0.16 15.46
CA ARG A 22 10.05 0.86 16.52
C ARG A 22 11.51 1.03 16.95
N LEU A 23 12.05 2.22 16.75
CA LEU A 23 13.40 2.60 17.12
C LEU A 23 13.37 3.38 18.42
N LYS A 24 14.03 2.83 19.45
CA LYS A 24 14.25 3.54 20.71
C LYS A 24 15.42 4.50 20.51
N TYR A 25 15.15 5.80 20.44
CA TYR A 25 16.17 6.83 20.32
C TYR A 25 16.33 7.51 21.68
N GLY A 26 17.29 7.03 22.48
CA GLY A 26 17.64 7.64 23.76
C GLY A 26 18.41 8.95 23.59
N SER A 27 19.29 9.27 24.55
CA SER A 27 20.16 10.45 24.52
C SER A 27 21.03 10.57 23.25
N SER A 28 21.39 9.44 22.64
CA SER A 28 22.16 9.36 21.38
C SER A 28 21.29 9.15 20.14
N GLY A 29 20.06 9.67 20.14
CA GLY A 29 19.07 9.37 19.09
C GLY A 29 19.52 9.65 17.66
N LYS A 30 20.28 10.74 17.42
CA LYS A 30 20.80 11.06 16.07
C LYS A 30 21.73 9.97 15.52
N LYS A 31 22.60 9.39 16.36
CA LYS A 31 23.53 8.33 15.94
C LYS A 31 22.77 7.04 15.61
N LEU A 32 21.81 6.66 16.44
CA LEU A 32 20.98 5.46 16.22
C LEU A 32 20.15 5.56 14.94
N LEU A 33 19.61 6.73 14.63
CA LEU A 33 18.86 6.92 13.38
C LEU A 33 19.77 6.87 12.14
N GLN A 34 20.99 7.41 12.23
CA GLN A 34 21.97 7.31 11.14
C GLN A 34 22.45 5.88 10.93
N ASP A 35 22.66 5.13 12.01
CA ASP A 35 23.07 3.73 11.95
C ASP A 35 21.95 2.86 11.37
N HIS A 36 20.71 3.11 11.81
CA HIS A 36 19.53 2.46 11.23
C HIS A 36 19.40 2.68 9.72
N ALA A 37 19.72 3.89 9.23
CA ALA A 37 19.67 4.17 7.79
C ALA A 37 20.65 3.32 6.96
N LYS A 38 21.76 2.87 7.58
CA LYS A 38 22.76 2.01 6.94
C LYS A 38 22.43 0.51 7.06
N ASN A 39 21.42 0.14 7.84
CA ASN A 39 21.05 -1.26 8.00
C ASN A 39 20.59 -1.89 6.68
N LYS A 40 21.03 -3.14 6.45
CA LYS A 40 20.70 -3.89 5.22
C LYS A 40 19.19 -4.02 4.99
N ASN A 41 18.41 -4.17 6.05
CA ASN A 41 16.95 -4.25 5.98
C ASN A 41 16.33 -2.93 5.52
N HIS A 42 16.84 -1.81 6.03
CA HIS A 42 16.41 -0.48 5.62
C HIS A 42 16.70 -0.23 4.14
N ILE A 43 17.92 -0.56 3.69
CA ILE A 43 18.32 -0.41 2.28
C ILE A 43 17.45 -1.29 1.37
N LYS A 44 17.14 -2.53 1.76
CA LYS A 44 16.23 -3.41 1.00
C LYS A 44 14.83 -2.81 0.89
N GLY A 45 14.26 -2.34 2.00
CA GLY A 45 12.95 -1.69 2.00
C GLY A 45 12.93 -0.42 1.15
N GLN A 46 13.99 0.39 1.21
CA GLN A 46 14.11 1.61 0.41
C GLN A 46 14.19 1.30 -1.10
N LYS A 47 14.94 0.26 -1.49
CA LYS A 47 14.98 -0.20 -2.89
C LYS A 47 13.62 -0.69 -3.36
N ALA A 48 12.92 -1.48 -2.55
CA ALA A 48 11.57 -1.93 -2.87
C ALA A 48 10.59 -0.76 -3.05
N LEU A 49 10.63 0.23 -2.16
CA LEU A 49 9.80 1.44 -2.27
C LEU A 49 10.07 2.22 -3.57
N LYS A 50 11.35 2.43 -3.91
CA LYS A 50 11.73 3.10 -5.17
C LYS A 50 11.21 2.34 -6.39
N LEU A 51 11.33 1.01 -6.40
CA LEU A 51 10.79 0.20 -7.49
C LEU A 51 9.27 0.30 -7.57
N THR A 52 8.55 0.21 -6.44
CA THR A 52 7.10 0.36 -6.45
C THR A 52 6.66 1.73 -6.96
N GLN A 53 7.37 2.80 -6.62
CA GLN A 53 7.08 4.15 -7.13
C GLN A 53 7.39 4.32 -8.62
N SER A 54 8.23 3.47 -9.21
CA SER A 54 8.51 3.48 -10.65
C SER A 54 7.51 2.68 -11.49
N LEU A 55 6.62 1.90 -10.85
CA LEU A 55 5.64 1.08 -11.56
C LEU A 55 4.43 1.94 -12.02
N PRO A 56 4.06 1.91 -13.30
CA PRO A 56 2.89 2.66 -13.81
C PRO A 56 1.58 2.36 -13.06
N ALA A 57 1.41 1.10 -12.61
CA ALA A 57 0.25 0.66 -11.85
C ALA A 57 0.20 1.21 -10.41
N ALA A 58 1.35 1.61 -9.84
CA ALA A 58 1.38 2.23 -8.52
C ALA A 58 0.87 3.68 -8.57
N PHE A 59 1.14 4.40 -9.68
CA PHE A 59 0.64 5.76 -9.89
C PHE A 59 -0.89 5.82 -10.01
N THR A 60 -1.52 4.82 -10.65
CA THR A 60 -2.99 4.75 -10.70
C THR A 60 -3.59 4.43 -9.34
N ALA A 61 -2.96 3.55 -8.55
CA ALA A 61 -3.41 3.24 -7.20
C ALA A 61 -3.31 4.44 -6.23
N THR A 62 -2.24 5.23 -6.29
CA THR A 62 -2.11 6.44 -5.46
C THR A 62 -3.04 7.57 -5.91
N LYS A 63 -3.25 7.79 -7.21
CA LYS A 63 -4.26 8.75 -7.70
C LYS A 63 -5.68 8.41 -7.25
N ASN A 64 -6.02 7.13 -7.20
CA ASN A 64 -7.36 6.70 -6.76
C ASN A 64 -7.56 6.91 -5.25
N LEU A 65 -6.48 6.85 -4.44
CA LEU A 65 -6.52 7.18 -3.01
C LEU A 65 -6.69 8.67 -2.75
N GLU A 66 -6.04 9.54 -3.53
CA GLU A 66 -6.18 11.01 -3.39
C GLU A 66 -7.60 11.48 -3.71
N ASN A 67 -8.30 10.80 -4.62
CA ASN A 67 -9.66 11.16 -5.01
C ASN A 67 -10.76 10.63 -4.07
N CYS A 68 -10.43 9.96 -2.96
CA CYS A 68 -11.42 9.37 -2.03
C CYS A 68 -12.50 8.52 -2.74
N VAL A 69 -12.23 7.99 -3.93
CA VAL A 69 -13.16 7.11 -4.63
C VAL A 69 -12.84 5.71 -4.16
N ALA A 70 -13.53 5.26 -3.11
CA ALA A 70 -13.67 3.85 -2.84
C ALA A 70 -14.44 3.21 -3.99
N GLU A 71 -13.76 2.94 -5.11
CA GLU A 71 -14.33 2.09 -6.14
C GLU A 71 -14.53 0.71 -5.51
N LYS A 72 -15.79 0.26 -5.53
CA LYS A 72 -16.17 -1.10 -5.11
C LYS A 72 -15.15 -2.08 -5.68
N PRO A 73 -14.63 -3.02 -4.87
CA PRO A 73 -13.62 -3.96 -5.33
C PRO A 73 -14.15 -4.65 -6.58
N THR A 74 -13.58 -4.29 -7.73
CA THR A 74 -13.81 -5.02 -8.96
C THR A 74 -13.17 -6.37 -8.73
N LEU A 75 -14.01 -7.41 -8.73
CA LEU A 75 -13.69 -8.80 -8.42
C LEU A 75 -12.71 -9.45 -9.42
N ALA A 76 -11.99 -8.66 -10.21
CA ALA A 76 -11.04 -9.13 -11.20
C ALA A 76 -9.62 -8.99 -10.62
N PRO A 77 -8.91 -10.10 -10.36
CA PRO A 77 -7.51 -10.04 -9.95
C PRO A 77 -6.68 -9.33 -11.03
N TYR A 78 -5.65 -8.61 -10.59
CA TYR A 78 -4.73 -7.93 -11.51
C TYR A 78 -4.16 -8.95 -12.52
N GLY A 79 -4.24 -8.65 -13.82
CA GLY A 79 -3.86 -9.59 -14.89
C GLY A 79 -4.99 -10.44 -15.48
N ALA A 80 -6.25 -10.22 -15.10
CA ALA A 80 -7.38 -10.90 -15.75
C ALA A 80 -7.51 -10.50 -17.23
N SER A 81 -7.36 -11.48 -18.13
CA SER A 81 -7.63 -11.34 -19.56
C SER A 81 -9.07 -10.84 -19.79
N GLY A 82 -9.29 -10.01 -20.84
CA GLY A 82 -10.59 -9.39 -21.13
C GLY A 82 -11.77 -10.37 -21.21
N ASN A 83 -11.49 -11.63 -21.51
CA ASN A 83 -12.48 -12.71 -21.50
C ASN A 83 -13.06 -13.00 -20.09
N ILE A 84 -12.23 -12.93 -19.04
CA ILE A 84 -12.64 -13.17 -17.65
C ILE A 84 -13.55 -12.04 -17.16
N VAL A 85 -13.23 -10.78 -17.52
CA VAL A 85 -14.06 -9.61 -17.19
C VAL A 85 -15.44 -9.71 -17.83
N ASN A 86 -15.52 -10.17 -19.08
CA ASN A 86 -16.77 -10.35 -19.80
C ASN A 86 -17.62 -11.50 -19.23
N LEU A 87 -16.99 -12.59 -18.78
CA LEU A 87 -17.67 -13.72 -18.12
C LEU A 87 -18.29 -13.30 -16.78
N LEU A 88 -17.54 -12.55 -15.95
CA LEU A 88 -18.04 -12.02 -14.69
C LEU A 88 -19.21 -11.04 -14.88
N LYS A 89 -19.14 -10.15 -15.88
CA LYS A 89 -20.24 -9.23 -16.21
C LYS A 89 -21.50 -9.96 -16.68
N LYS A 90 -21.36 -11.00 -17.52
CA LYS A 90 -22.49 -11.82 -17.97
C LYS A 90 -23.16 -12.53 -16.79
N ASN A 91 -22.37 -13.13 -15.90
CA ASN A 91 -22.89 -13.85 -14.73
C ASN A 91 -23.58 -12.91 -13.72
N ALA A 92 -23.05 -11.70 -13.51
CA ALA A 92 -23.69 -10.70 -12.65
C ALA A 92 -25.06 -10.24 -13.21
N THR A 93 -25.19 -10.14 -14.54
CA THR A 93 -26.46 -9.78 -15.20
C THR A 93 -27.50 -10.90 -15.08
N ILE A 94 -27.06 -12.17 -15.14
CA ILE A 94 -27.94 -13.33 -14.96
C ILE A 94 -28.48 -13.36 -13.53
N ILE A 95 -27.61 -13.16 -12.52
CA ILE A 95 -28.02 -13.16 -11.11
C ILE A 95 -29.03 -12.04 -10.81
N LYS A 96 -28.84 -10.84 -11.39
CA LYS A 96 -29.85 -9.76 -11.28
C LYS A 96 -31.19 -10.14 -11.88
N LYS A 97 -31.21 -10.68 -13.11
CA LYS A 97 -32.44 -11.13 -13.77
C LYS A 97 -33.20 -12.22 -13.02
N PHE A 98 -32.51 -13.09 -12.29
CA PHE A 98 -33.16 -14.08 -11.44
C PHE A 98 -33.76 -13.48 -10.18
N ARG A 99 -33.12 -12.45 -9.60
CA ARG A 99 -33.61 -11.76 -8.41
C ARG A 99 -34.89 -10.96 -8.68
N ASP A 100 -34.98 -10.31 -9.84
CA ASP A 100 -36.16 -9.50 -10.23
C ASP A 100 -37.38 -10.35 -10.63
N LYS A 101 -37.23 -11.68 -10.77
CA LYS A 101 -38.32 -12.62 -11.06
C LYS A 101 -38.90 -13.32 -9.81
N ILE A 102 -38.28 -13.12 -8.65
CA ILE A 102 -38.66 -13.75 -7.37
C ILE A 102 -39.40 -12.74 -6.46
N VAL A 103 -39.58 -11.49 -6.89
CA VAL A 103 -40.39 -10.46 -6.22
C VAL A 103 -41.66 -10.21 -7.03
#